data_AF-A0A1D1YD75-F1
#
_entry.id   AF-A0A1D1YD75-F1
#
_cell.length_a   1.000
_cell.length_b   1.000
_cell.length_c   1.000
_cell.angle_alpha   90.00
_cell.angle_beta   90.00
_cell.angle_gamma   90.00
#
_symmetry.space_group_name_H-M   'P 1'
#
loop_
_entity.id
_entity.type
_entity.pdbx_description
1 polymer ?
#
loop_
_entity_poly.entity_id
_entity_poly.type
_entity_poly.pdbx_seq_one_letter_code
_entity_poly.pdbx_strand_id
1 'polypeptide(L)'
;MTDRYCDGNLASRTEEFLSRAALNSLPSALAVLRSCERLLPMADQLNIVQRCVDAVGSKVCDESKFPTRSPDEWWAYELTALSPSTLQKVLAAMRSRGAAPKALATAVSAYAEKLLPDIISGRAPPPAAGPGGDEAARTRQRGLLESVVSLLPDDAPFHVSFLCCLLRAAVFLKSSSSCRGKLEKRVSAALNQASVGDLLSVTLDCGGERVADVETVRRIVAGFVEREGRGGVLYGGGAVCCSAAMQKVARTVDAFVGEIATDQDLGVSKFAGIAAVVPKSARRFDDDLYCAVDIYLKAHPELDEIEREKVCSVMDPLRLSYEARLHASQNKRLPLQIMLHALYYDQLNLRIGGGGAAKAPDPAADMRNQIMADSELIKENEALRSELVRMKMYVSDIHRSQGSSTCKGGGPKKPTFFSSVSKTLGKLNPFARPGSKDTSNLHDGVEVAKPRRRRFSLS
;
A
#
# COMPACT_ATOMS: atom_id res chain seq x y z
N MET A 1 37.95 12.42 -43.22
CA MET A 1 39.28 12.09 -42.69
C MET A 1 39.25 10.67 -42.17
N THR A 2 39.73 9.72 -42.96
CA THR A 2 39.87 8.31 -42.57
C THR A 2 41.36 7.95 -42.65
N ASP A 3 41.81 6.92 -41.95
CA ASP A 3 43.21 6.47 -41.97
C ASP A 3 43.71 6.11 -43.39
N ARG A 4 42.77 5.85 -44.31
CA ARG A 4 43.05 5.73 -45.75
C ARG A 4 43.64 6.99 -46.41
N TYR A 5 43.54 8.15 -45.78
CA TYR A 5 43.96 9.44 -46.35
C TYR A 5 45.25 9.99 -45.70
N CYS A 6 45.47 9.71 -44.42
CA CYS A 6 46.69 10.07 -43.68
C CYS A 6 46.73 9.29 -42.35
N ASP A 7 47.84 8.60 -42.09
CA ASP A 7 48.10 7.95 -40.80
C ASP A 7 48.25 8.99 -39.68
N GLY A 8 47.65 8.74 -38.52
CA GLY A 8 47.70 9.70 -37.41
C GLY A 8 46.82 10.94 -37.62
N ASN A 9 45.78 10.84 -38.43
CA ASN A 9 44.82 11.92 -38.65
C ASN A 9 44.02 12.25 -37.36
N LEU A 10 43.22 13.31 -37.42
CA LEU A 10 42.46 13.76 -36.26
C LEU A 10 41.52 12.67 -35.71
N ALA A 11 40.91 11.84 -36.56
CA ALA A 11 40.01 10.79 -36.11
C ALA A 11 40.77 9.71 -35.32
N SER A 12 41.93 9.24 -35.81
CA SER A 12 42.72 8.24 -35.11
C SER A 12 43.31 8.78 -33.80
N ARG A 13 43.76 10.04 -33.77
CA ARG A 13 44.23 10.71 -32.54
C ARG A 13 43.10 10.92 -31.53
N THR A 14 41.90 11.26 -31.98
CA THR A 14 40.72 11.38 -31.10
C THR A 14 40.34 10.01 -30.52
N GLU A 15 40.35 8.96 -31.34
CA GLU A 15 40.09 7.58 -30.87
C GLU A 15 41.13 7.10 -29.84
N GLU A 16 42.40 7.39 -30.09
CA GLU A 16 43.48 7.09 -29.16
C GLU A 16 43.31 7.87 -27.84
N PHE A 17 42.98 9.16 -27.90
CA PHE A 17 42.73 9.97 -26.71
C PHE A 17 41.53 9.45 -25.91
N LEU A 18 40.41 9.13 -26.57
CA LEU A 18 39.21 8.62 -25.90
C LEU A 18 39.49 7.29 -25.19
N SER A 19 40.17 6.36 -25.87
CA SER A 19 40.47 5.03 -25.32
C SER A 19 41.57 5.04 -24.25
N ARG A 20 42.64 5.83 -24.42
CA ARG A 20 43.82 5.81 -23.54
C ARG A 20 43.78 6.80 -22.38
N ALA A 21 43.03 7.89 -22.48
CA ALA A 21 43.02 8.93 -21.46
C ALA A 21 41.61 9.27 -20.99
N ALA A 22 40.72 9.64 -21.93
CA ALA A 22 39.48 10.30 -21.59
C ALA A 22 38.46 9.38 -20.91
N LEU A 23 38.36 8.10 -21.32
CA LEU A 23 37.42 7.14 -20.75
C LEU A 23 38.01 6.28 -19.62
N ASN A 24 39.21 6.60 -19.12
CA ASN A 24 39.90 5.82 -18.08
C ASN A 24 39.61 6.27 -16.65
N SER A 25 39.08 7.48 -16.44
CA SER A 25 38.59 7.91 -15.12
C SER A 25 37.12 8.35 -15.18
N LEU A 26 36.40 8.25 -14.07
CA LEU A 26 35.00 8.70 -14.01
C LEU A 26 34.88 10.22 -14.28
N PRO A 27 35.68 11.09 -13.64
CA PRO A 27 35.60 12.54 -13.90
C PRO A 27 35.94 12.91 -15.36
N SER A 28 36.94 12.26 -15.96
CA SER A 28 37.31 12.51 -17.36
C SER A 28 36.21 12.05 -18.33
N ALA A 29 35.62 10.87 -18.09
CA ALA A 29 34.53 10.36 -18.92
C ALA A 29 33.28 11.26 -18.83
N LEU A 30 32.97 11.77 -17.64
CA LEU A 30 31.89 12.76 -17.44
C LEU A 30 32.20 14.09 -18.11
N ALA A 31 33.44 14.58 -18.06
CA ALA A 31 33.82 15.82 -18.72
C ALA A 31 33.65 15.72 -20.25
N VAL A 32 34.06 14.61 -20.86
CA VAL A 32 33.83 14.35 -22.29
C VAL A 32 32.34 14.27 -22.59
N LEU A 33 31.58 13.55 -21.78
CA LEU A 33 30.14 13.40 -21.97
C LEU A 33 29.42 14.76 -21.93
N ARG A 34 29.79 15.65 -21.01
CA ARG A 34 29.26 17.03 -20.93
C ARG A 34 29.64 17.87 -22.13
N SER A 35 30.86 17.75 -22.63
CA SER A 35 31.25 18.41 -23.88
C SER A 35 30.47 17.89 -25.08
N CYS A 36 30.12 16.60 -25.09
CA CYS A 36 29.29 16.01 -26.16
C CYS A 36 27.86 16.57 -26.16
N GLU A 37 27.30 16.98 -25.02
CA GLU A 37 25.95 17.58 -24.96
C GLU A 37 25.83 18.84 -25.82
N ARG A 38 26.90 19.64 -25.94
CA ARG A 38 26.95 20.84 -26.77
C ARG A 38 27.11 20.55 -28.27
N LEU A 39 27.49 19.32 -28.60
CA LEU A 39 27.79 18.86 -29.97
C LEU A 39 26.70 17.91 -30.50
N LEU A 40 25.57 17.79 -29.80
CA LEU A 40 24.43 17.01 -30.28
C LEU A 40 23.79 17.71 -31.50
N PRO A 41 23.40 16.94 -32.55
CA PRO A 41 23.34 15.48 -32.62
C PRO A 41 24.62 14.80 -33.16
N MET A 42 25.64 15.55 -33.58
CA MET A 42 26.82 15.01 -34.28
C MET A 42 27.63 14.02 -33.43
N ALA A 43 27.76 14.29 -32.12
CA ALA A 43 28.44 13.37 -31.20
C ALA A 43 27.71 12.02 -31.03
N ASP A 44 26.39 12.00 -31.21
CA ASP A 44 25.57 10.79 -31.15
C ASP A 44 25.75 9.95 -32.43
N GLN A 45 25.79 10.61 -33.60
CA GLN A 45 26.05 9.96 -34.89
C GLN A 45 27.44 9.30 -34.96
N LEU A 46 28.43 9.91 -34.29
CA LEU A 46 29.78 9.36 -34.16
C LEU A 46 29.90 8.30 -33.06
N ASN A 47 28.80 7.94 -32.38
CA ASN A 47 28.75 6.93 -31.33
C ASN A 47 29.65 7.25 -30.11
N ILE A 48 30.07 8.51 -29.96
CA ILE A 48 30.93 8.97 -28.86
C ILE A 48 30.12 9.04 -27.57
N VAL A 49 28.86 9.51 -27.65
CA VAL A 49 27.95 9.63 -26.51
C VAL A 49 27.72 8.25 -25.88
N GLN A 50 27.41 7.23 -26.69
CA GLN A 50 27.17 5.87 -26.18
C GLN A 50 28.42 5.29 -25.51
N ARG A 51 29.61 5.44 -26.12
CA ARG A 51 30.87 5.01 -25.49
C ARG A 51 31.14 5.70 -24.16
N CYS A 52 30.85 7.00 -24.06
CA CYS A 52 30.99 7.75 -22.82
C CYS A 52 29.98 7.27 -21.77
N VAL A 53 28.71 7.07 -22.14
CA VAL A 53 27.66 6.53 -21.27
C VAL A 53 28.02 5.14 -20.76
N ASP A 54 28.56 4.27 -21.61
CA ASP A 54 29.00 2.93 -21.23
C ASP A 54 30.20 2.97 -20.29
N ALA A 55 31.19 3.82 -20.55
CA ALA A 55 32.35 4.00 -19.68
C ALA A 55 31.96 4.57 -18.31
N VAL A 56 31.11 5.60 -18.28
CA VAL A 56 30.56 6.18 -17.05
C VAL A 56 29.75 5.12 -16.29
N GLY A 57 28.85 4.42 -16.97
CA GLY A 57 28.04 3.36 -16.38
C GLY A 57 28.90 2.25 -15.76
N SER A 58 29.99 1.84 -16.42
CA SER A 58 30.96 0.88 -15.87
C SER A 58 31.57 1.39 -14.58
N LYS A 59 32.17 2.58 -14.63
CA LYS A 59 32.95 3.11 -13.52
C LYS A 59 32.08 3.44 -12.32
N VAL A 60 30.87 3.95 -12.54
CA VAL A 60 29.92 4.17 -11.45
C VAL A 60 29.51 2.84 -10.82
N CYS A 61 29.28 1.78 -11.61
CA CYS A 61 28.99 0.46 -11.05
C CYS A 61 30.15 -0.06 -10.21
N ASP A 62 31.39 0.15 -10.66
CA ASP A 62 32.59 -0.27 -9.93
C ASP A 62 32.76 0.54 -8.63
N GLU A 63 32.65 1.87 -8.67
CA GLU A 63 32.71 2.75 -7.50
C GLU A 63 31.57 2.48 -6.51
N SER A 64 30.38 2.12 -6.98
CA SER A 64 29.25 1.77 -6.11
C SER A 64 29.47 0.47 -5.33
N LYS A 65 30.29 -0.45 -5.86
CA LYS A 65 30.64 -1.73 -5.23
C LYS A 65 31.91 -1.62 -4.39
N PHE A 66 32.86 -0.82 -4.86
CA PHE A 66 34.19 -0.65 -4.30
C PHE A 66 34.51 0.86 -4.25
N PRO A 67 34.01 1.59 -3.24
CA PRO A 67 34.22 3.03 -3.15
C PRO A 67 35.71 3.34 -3.00
N THR A 68 36.25 4.14 -3.91
CA THR A 68 37.68 4.52 -3.88
C THR A 68 37.93 5.78 -3.04
N ARG A 69 36.86 6.50 -2.67
CA ARG A 69 36.92 7.78 -1.95
C ARG A 69 35.82 7.87 -0.89
N SER A 70 36.08 8.66 0.13
CA SER A 70 35.07 9.12 1.08
C SER A 70 34.54 10.51 0.68
N PRO A 71 33.23 10.78 0.78
CA PRO A 71 32.16 9.82 1.09
C PRO A 71 31.91 8.82 -0.05
N ASP A 72 31.39 7.63 0.29
CA ASP A 72 31.16 6.50 -0.62
C ASP A 72 30.24 6.84 -1.82
N GLU A 73 29.48 7.92 -1.72
CA GLU A 73 28.53 8.41 -2.72
C GLU A 73 29.07 9.59 -3.55
N TRP A 74 30.37 9.88 -3.50
CA TRP A 74 31.00 10.99 -4.23
C TRP A 74 30.65 11.01 -5.73
N TRP A 75 30.57 9.82 -6.34
CA TRP A 75 30.23 9.62 -7.75
C TRP A 75 28.81 10.10 -8.08
N ALA A 76 27.88 10.05 -7.12
CA ALA A 76 26.50 10.49 -7.32
C ALA A 76 26.45 12.01 -7.52
N TYR A 77 27.26 12.76 -6.77
CA TYR A 77 27.40 14.21 -6.92
C TYR A 77 28.00 14.60 -8.26
N GLU A 78 28.89 13.80 -8.84
CA GLU A 78 29.45 14.06 -10.18
C GLU A 78 28.38 13.86 -11.29
N LEU A 79 27.47 12.91 -11.13
CA LEU A 79 26.36 12.69 -12.07
C LEU A 79 25.37 13.87 -12.12
N THR A 80 25.28 14.64 -11.04
CA THR A 80 24.43 15.85 -10.97
C THR A 80 24.85 16.99 -11.91
N ALA A 81 25.99 16.84 -12.56
CA ALA A 81 26.49 17.79 -13.51
C ALA A 81 25.90 17.59 -14.93
N LEU A 82 25.23 16.45 -15.17
CA LEU A 82 24.65 16.05 -16.46
C LEU A 82 23.25 16.64 -16.69
N SER A 83 22.86 16.76 -17.96
CA SER A 83 21.46 17.05 -18.32
C SER A 83 20.53 15.87 -17.98
N PRO A 84 19.22 16.10 -17.80
CA PRO A 84 18.27 15.03 -17.49
C PRO A 84 18.26 13.91 -18.54
N SER A 85 18.38 14.27 -19.82
CA SER A 85 18.40 13.31 -20.93
C SER A 85 19.65 12.41 -20.92
N THR A 86 20.80 12.98 -20.59
CA THR A 86 22.06 12.23 -20.49
C THR A 86 22.09 11.37 -19.22
N LEU A 87 21.56 11.89 -18.10
CA LEU A 87 21.42 11.10 -16.89
C LEU A 87 20.52 9.89 -17.11
N GLN A 88 19.44 10.02 -17.89
CA GLN A 88 18.59 8.89 -18.27
C GLN A 88 19.39 7.79 -18.99
N LYS A 89 20.21 8.17 -19.97
CA LYS A 89 21.08 7.23 -20.70
C LYS A 89 22.07 6.55 -19.75
N VAL A 90 22.67 7.29 -18.82
CA VAL A 90 23.60 6.75 -17.80
C VAL A 90 22.91 5.79 -16.84
N LEU A 91 21.72 6.13 -16.32
CA LEU A 91 20.94 5.27 -15.43
C LEU A 91 20.52 3.97 -16.14
N ALA A 92 20.15 4.05 -17.43
CA ALA A 92 19.86 2.88 -18.24
C ALA A 92 21.10 1.99 -18.43
N ALA A 93 22.26 2.58 -18.69
CA ALA A 93 23.53 1.85 -18.78
C ALA A 93 23.91 1.19 -17.45
N MET A 94 23.78 1.89 -16.32
CA MET A 94 23.98 1.33 -14.98
C MET A 94 23.04 0.14 -14.73
N ARG A 95 21.76 0.26 -15.12
CA ARG A 95 20.77 -0.82 -14.98
C ARG A 95 21.13 -2.05 -15.81
N SER A 96 21.56 -1.85 -17.06
CA SER A 96 21.98 -2.96 -17.95
C SER A 96 23.19 -3.74 -17.41
N ARG A 97 23.99 -3.11 -16.55
CA ARG A 97 25.19 -3.68 -15.93
C ARG A 97 24.96 -4.29 -14.54
N GLY A 98 23.70 -4.34 -14.10
CA GLY A 98 23.33 -4.92 -12.80
C GLY A 98 23.70 -4.04 -11.60
N ALA A 99 23.68 -2.71 -11.76
CA ALA A 99 23.80 -1.81 -10.62
C ALA A 99 22.72 -2.11 -9.55
N ALA A 100 23.09 -2.01 -8.28
CA ALA A 100 22.14 -2.20 -7.19
C ALA A 100 21.02 -1.13 -7.28
N PRO A 101 19.74 -1.48 -7.04
CA PRO A 101 18.64 -0.51 -7.04
C PRO A 101 18.87 0.67 -6.08
N LYS A 102 19.58 0.42 -4.97
CA LYS A 102 20.00 1.46 -4.01
C LYS A 102 20.94 2.50 -4.65
N ALA A 103 21.90 2.08 -5.48
CA ALA A 103 22.80 3.02 -6.16
C ALA A 103 22.04 3.90 -7.17
N LEU A 104 21.08 3.33 -7.90
CA LEU A 104 20.20 4.12 -8.78
C LEU A 104 19.37 5.13 -7.97
N ALA A 105 18.87 4.75 -6.79
CA ALA A 105 18.16 5.66 -5.89
C ALA A 105 19.07 6.80 -5.43
N THR A 106 20.28 6.50 -4.93
CA THR A 106 21.27 7.50 -4.49
C THR A 106 21.59 8.50 -5.61
N ALA A 107 21.81 8.02 -6.84
CA ALA A 107 22.10 8.88 -7.99
C ALA A 107 20.97 9.89 -8.25
N VAL A 108 19.72 9.41 -8.23
CA VAL A 108 18.53 10.24 -8.49
C VAL A 108 18.25 11.18 -7.31
N SER A 109 18.45 10.73 -6.08
CA SER A 109 18.27 11.57 -4.88
C SER A 109 19.27 12.73 -4.85
N ALA A 110 20.57 12.45 -5.07
CA ALA A 110 21.60 13.49 -5.16
C ALA A 110 21.33 14.46 -6.32
N TYR A 111 20.83 13.95 -7.45
CA TYR A 111 20.39 14.78 -8.58
C TYR A 111 19.24 15.72 -8.20
N ALA A 112 18.22 15.20 -7.53
CA ALA A 112 17.08 15.97 -7.09
C ALA A 112 17.45 17.04 -6.06
N GLU A 113 18.28 16.69 -5.06
CA GLU A 113 18.74 17.61 -4.02
C GLU A 113 19.52 18.79 -4.58
N LYS A 114 20.36 18.57 -5.59
CA LYS A 114 21.08 19.67 -6.25
C LYS A 114 20.17 20.53 -7.12
N LEU A 115 19.18 19.95 -7.79
CA LEU A 115 18.30 20.70 -8.68
C LEU A 115 17.22 21.50 -7.94
N LEU A 116 16.76 21.00 -6.79
CA LEU A 116 15.67 21.57 -6.03
C LEU A 116 16.02 21.73 -4.54
N PRO A 117 17.16 22.35 -4.18
CA PRO A 117 17.61 22.44 -2.80
C PRO A 117 16.62 23.20 -1.92
N ASP A 118 16.12 24.35 -2.39
CA ASP A 118 15.22 25.20 -1.61
C ASP A 118 13.89 24.49 -1.29
N ILE A 119 13.34 23.73 -2.25
CA ILE A 119 12.04 23.09 -2.12
C ILE A 119 12.13 21.79 -1.32
N ILE A 120 13.22 21.04 -1.47
CA ILE A 120 13.42 19.78 -0.73
C ILE A 120 13.84 20.06 0.71
N SER A 121 14.63 21.11 0.97
CA SER A 121 15.08 21.49 2.33
C SER A 121 14.03 22.23 3.16
N GLY A 122 12.79 22.36 2.70
CA GLY A 122 11.75 23.01 3.51
C GLY A 122 11.81 24.54 3.52
N ARG A 123 12.79 25.17 2.88
CA ARG A 123 13.00 26.61 2.95
C ARG A 123 12.13 27.31 1.93
N ALA A 124 11.18 28.13 2.38
CA ALA A 124 10.45 29.01 1.49
C ALA A 124 11.46 29.80 0.64
N PRO A 125 11.29 29.85 -0.70
CA PRO A 125 12.19 30.62 -1.54
C PRO A 125 12.20 32.07 -1.03
N PRO A 126 13.38 32.73 -0.96
CA PRO A 126 13.44 34.13 -0.55
C PRO A 126 12.52 34.94 -1.47
N PRO A 127 11.79 35.95 -0.95
CA PRO A 127 10.98 36.82 -1.79
C PRO A 127 11.92 37.50 -2.80
N ALA A 128 11.91 37.04 -4.06
CA ALA A 128 12.72 37.59 -5.13
C ALA A 128 11.90 38.60 -5.93
N ALA A 129 12.60 39.62 -6.43
CA ALA A 129 12.04 40.86 -6.94
C ALA A 129 11.13 40.68 -8.18
N GLY A 130 9.81 40.85 -7.97
CA GLY A 130 8.86 41.23 -9.00
C GLY A 130 7.94 40.11 -9.53
N PRO A 131 6.67 40.43 -9.87
CA PRO A 131 5.62 39.46 -10.19
C PRO A 131 5.85 38.63 -11.47
N GLY A 132 6.82 39.00 -12.32
CA GLY A 132 7.14 38.29 -13.58
C GLY A 132 8.31 37.30 -13.49
N GLY A 133 9.22 37.46 -12.52
CA GLY A 133 10.39 36.58 -12.37
C GLY A 133 10.04 35.23 -11.73
N ASP A 134 9.09 35.24 -10.80
CA ASP A 134 8.67 34.06 -10.04
C ASP A 134 8.03 32.98 -10.92
N GLU A 135 7.16 33.35 -11.87
CA GLU A 135 6.45 32.36 -12.70
C GLU A 135 7.36 31.68 -13.74
N ALA A 136 8.33 32.42 -14.30
CA ALA A 136 9.33 31.83 -15.21
C ALA A 136 10.27 30.88 -14.46
N ALA A 137 10.73 31.27 -13.26
CA ALA A 137 11.55 30.42 -12.39
C ALA A 137 10.79 29.16 -11.95
N ARG A 138 9.51 29.30 -11.54
CA ARG A 138 8.64 28.17 -11.18
C ARG A 138 8.37 27.24 -12.36
N THR A 139 8.17 27.78 -13.56
CA THR A 139 7.99 26.96 -14.77
C THR A 139 9.24 26.14 -15.08
N ARG A 140 10.43 26.74 -14.94
CA ARG A 140 11.70 26.01 -15.06
C ARG A 140 11.85 24.94 -13.99
N GLN A 141 11.57 25.25 -12.73
CA GLN A 141 11.60 24.29 -11.62
C GLN A 141 10.60 23.14 -11.83
N ARG A 142 9.40 23.43 -12.37
CA ARG A 142 8.39 22.41 -12.72
C ARG A 142 8.93 21.45 -13.78
N GLY A 143 9.52 21.97 -14.86
CA GLY A 143 10.12 21.13 -15.90
C GLY A 143 11.26 20.26 -15.37
N LEU A 144 12.10 20.80 -14.48
CA LEU A 144 13.15 20.04 -13.80
C LEU A 144 12.55 18.93 -12.92
N LEU A 145 11.54 19.24 -12.10
CA LEU A 145 10.86 18.25 -11.27
C LEU A 145 10.24 17.13 -12.11
N GLU A 146 9.54 17.46 -13.20
CA GLU A 146 8.96 16.46 -14.09
C GLU A 146 10.02 15.58 -14.75
N SER A 147 11.17 16.17 -15.10
CA SER A 147 12.31 15.40 -15.60
C SER A 147 12.86 14.46 -14.53
N VAL A 148 13.02 14.90 -13.27
CA VAL A 148 13.43 14.05 -12.15
C VAL A 148 12.42 12.91 -11.98
N VAL A 149 11.12 13.20 -11.93
CA VAL A 149 10.06 12.20 -11.78
C VAL A 149 10.07 11.17 -12.91
N SER A 150 10.43 11.58 -14.13
CA SER A 150 10.60 10.66 -15.27
C SER A 150 11.83 9.75 -15.16
N LEU A 151 12.83 10.13 -14.36
CA LEU A 151 14.08 9.39 -14.16
C LEU A 151 14.00 8.38 -13.01
N LEU A 152 13.00 8.45 -12.12
CA LEU A 152 12.91 7.52 -10.99
C LEU A 152 12.70 6.07 -11.48
N PRO A 153 13.58 5.12 -11.13
CA PRO A 153 13.37 3.71 -11.44
C PRO A 153 12.18 3.15 -10.66
N ASP A 154 11.39 2.26 -11.28
CA ASP A 154 10.23 1.64 -10.61
C ASP A 154 10.63 0.67 -9.49
N ASP A 155 11.78 0.01 -9.60
CA ASP A 155 12.26 -1.02 -8.66
C ASP A 155 13.17 -0.46 -7.56
N ALA A 156 13.46 0.85 -7.57
CA ALA A 156 14.41 1.47 -6.65
C ALA A 156 13.73 1.77 -5.29
N PRO A 157 14.33 1.33 -4.16
CA PRO A 157 13.81 1.63 -2.82
C PRO A 157 14.17 3.06 -2.43
N PHE A 158 13.23 3.99 -2.63
CA PHE A 158 13.35 5.36 -2.14
C PHE A 158 12.84 5.48 -0.70
N HIS A 159 13.46 6.35 0.07
CA HIS A 159 12.95 6.71 1.39
C HIS A 159 11.62 7.46 1.24
N VAL A 160 10.64 7.18 2.11
CA VAL A 160 9.29 7.78 1.99
C VAL A 160 9.34 9.29 2.15
N SER A 161 10.16 9.80 3.08
CA SER A 161 10.34 11.24 3.27
C SER A 161 10.78 11.94 1.98
N PHE A 162 11.70 11.35 1.22
CA PHE A 162 12.15 11.91 -0.06
C PHE A 162 11.02 11.94 -1.09
N LEU A 163 10.22 10.87 -1.20
CA LEU A 163 9.05 10.85 -2.08
C LEU A 163 7.98 11.87 -1.66
N CYS A 164 7.77 12.04 -0.35
CA CYS A 164 6.88 13.06 0.20
C CYS A 164 7.38 14.47 -0.10
N CYS A 165 8.69 14.74 0.03
CA CYS A 165 9.29 16.02 -0.35
C CYS A 165 9.12 16.32 -1.84
N LEU A 166 9.33 15.33 -2.72
CA LEU A 166 9.09 15.48 -4.15
C LEU A 166 7.60 15.73 -4.45
N LEU A 167 6.71 15.07 -3.74
CA LEU A 167 5.26 15.26 -3.91
C LEU A 167 4.81 16.63 -3.42
N ARG A 168 5.33 17.11 -2.28
CA ARG A 168 5.15 18.47 -1.79
C ARG A 168 5.59 19.49 -2.84
N ALA A 169 6.78 19.30 -3.42
CA ALA A 169 7.27 20.12 -4.52
C ALA A 169 6.34 20.08 -5.74
N ALA A 170 5.82 18.90 -6.09
CA ALA A 170 4.91 18.70 -7.21
C ALA A 170 3.56 19.42 -7.04
N VAL A 171 3.03 19.43 -5.81
CA VAL A 171 1.81 20.14 -5.43
C VAL A 171 2.07 21.66 -5.44
N PHE A 172 3.15 22.11 -4.79
CA PHE A 172 3.51 23.53 -4.71
C PHE A 172 3.73 24.16 -6.10
N LEU A 173 4.49 23.49 -6.97
CA LEU A 173 4.78 23.97 -8.32
C LEU A 173 3.62 23.76 -9.31
N LYS A 174 2.49 23.17 -8.88
CA LYS A 174 1.33 22.81 -9.73
C LYS A 174 1.77 22.03 -10.99
N SER A 175 2.58 21.00 -10.79
CA SER A 175 3.05 20.11 -11.86
C SER A 175 1.93 19.28 -12.50
N SER A 176 2.22 18.63 -13.63
CA SER A 176 1.24 17.81 -14.35
C SER A 176 0.59 16.73 -13.48
N SER A 177 -0.68 16.42 -13.76
CA SER A 177 -1.43 15.39 -13.05
C SER A 177 -0.80 14.00 -13.19
N SER A 178 -0.13 13.72 -14.31
CA SER A 178 0.63 12.48 -14.53
C SER A 178 1.84 12.37 -13.59
N CYS A 179 2.60 13.46 -13.43
CA CYS A 179 3.73 13.53 -12.50
C CYS A 179 3.27 13.28 -11.06
N ARG A 180 2.24 14.01 -10.62
CA ARG A 180 1.63 13.82 -9.29
C ARG A 180 1.11 12.41 -9.08
N GLY A 181 0.37 11.85 -10.04
CA GLY A 181 -0.18 10.50 -9.95
C GLY A 181 0.89 9.41 -9.82
N LYS A 182 2.02 9.56 -10.51
CA LYS A 182 3.17 8.64 -10.36
C LYS A 182 3.76 8.70 -8.96
N LEU A 183 3.94 9.90 -8.41
CA LEU A 183 4.45 10.09 -7.05
C LEU A 183 3.44 9.57 -6.01
N GLU A 184 2.16 9.92 -6.13
CA GLU A 184 1.09 9.42 -5.25
C GLU A 184 1.04 7.89 -5.22
N LYS A 185 1.14 7.22 -6.38
CA LYS A 185 1.16 5.75 -6.47
C LYS A 185 2.39 5.13 -5.78
N ARG A 186 3.52 5.82 -5.76
CA ARG A 186 4.77 5.36 -5.11
C ARG A 186 4.75 5.61 -3.62
N VAL A 187 4.31 6.78 -3.16
CA VAL A 187 4.11 7.06 -1.73
C VAL A 187 3.07 6.08 -1.16
N SER A 188 1.99 5.86 -1.90
CA SER A 188 0.97 4.86 -1.57
C SER A 188 1.54 3.44 -1.46
N ALA A 189 2.57 3.09 -2.25
CA ALA A 189 3.25 1.79 -2.13
C ALA A 189 4.04 1.61 -0.84
N ALA A 190 4.63 2.71 -0.36
CA ALA A 190 5.56 2.72 0.77
C ALA A 190 4.93 3.33 2.04
N LEU A 191 3.61 3.50 2.06
CA LEU A 191 2.90 4.16 3.17
C LEU A 191 3.11 3.45 4.52
N ASN A 192 3.38 2.15 4.51
CA ASN A 192 3.73 1.37 5.70
C ASN A 192 5.05 1.80 6.38
N GLN A 193 5.91 2.54 5.67
CA GLN A 193 7.16 3.10 6.18
C GLN A 193 7.05 4.61 6.48
N ALA A 194 5.91 5.24 6.18
CA ALA A 194 5.70 6.66 6.40
C ALA A 194 5.59 6.99 7.90
N SER A 195 6.10 8.15 8.26
CA SER A 195 5.83 8.81 9.54
C SER A 195 4.71 9.85 9.40
N VAL A 196 4.17 10.32 10.53
CA VAL A 196 3.20 11.42 10.55
C VAL A 196 3.81 12.70 9.97
N GLY A 197 5.09 12.97 10.28
CA GLY A 197 5.83 14.11 9.73
C GLY A 197 5.95 14.07 8.20
N ASP A 198 6.09 12.88 7.60
CA ASP A 198 6.12 12.74 6.14
C ASP A 198 4.78 13.11 5.50
N LEU A 199 3.65 12.74 6.13
CA LEU A 199 2.32 13.11 5.63
C LEU A 199 2.04 14.59 5.83
N LEU A 200 2.39 15.15 7.00
CA LEU A 200 2.29 16.57 7.29
C LEU A 200 3.12 17.40 6.31
N SER A 201 4.30 16.93 5.92
CA SER A 201 5.13 17.62 4.92
C SER A 201 4.39 17.81 3.59
N VAL A 202 3.51 16.89 3.19
CA VAL A 202 2.75 16.99 1.93
C VAL A 202 1.55 17.91 2.07
N THR A 203 0.92 17.94 3.26
CA THR A 203 -0.32 18.68 3.47
C THR A 203 -0.13 20.13 3.87
N LEU A 204 0.95 20.43 4.59
CA LEU A 204 1.22 21.79 5.06
C LEU A 204 1.73 22.67 3.91
N ASP A 205 1.45 23.96 4.03
CA ASP A 205 2.03 24.97 3.14
C ASP A 205 3.56 25.05 3.29
N CYS A 206 4.23 25.77 2.38
CA CYS A 206 5.69 25.94 2.47
C CYS A 206 6.15 26.65 3.75
N GLY A 207 5.24 27.32 4.47
CA GLY A 207 5.48 27.90 5.79
C GLY A 207 5.38 26.90 6.94
N GLY A 208 4.70 25.76 6.74
CA GLY A 208 4.50 24.75 7.78
C GLY A 208 3.38 25.10 8.77
N GLU A 209 2.57 26.11 8.48
CA GLU A 209 1.65 26.73 9.44
C GLU A 209 0.19 26.37 9.16
N ARG A 210 -0.19 26.11 7.90
CA ARG A 210 -1.59 25.83 7.52
C ARG A 210 -1.73 24.61 6.61
N VAL A 211 -2.84 23.90 6.76
CA VAL A 211 -3.18 22.74 5.93
C VAL A 211 -3.67 23.20 4.55
N ALA A 212 -2.83 23.02 3.53
CA ALA A 212 -3.10 23.42 2.16
C ALA A 212 -3.73 22.30 1.30
N ASP A 213 -3.23 21.07 1.37
CA ASP A 213 -3.68 19.96 0.50
C ASP A 213 -3.90 18.64 1.25
N VAL A 214 -5.14 18.46 1.70
CA VAL A 214 -5.64 17.25 2.35
C VAL A 214 -5.96 16.13 1.35
N GLU A 215 -6.37 16.52 0.14
CA GLU A 215 -6.88 15.60 -0.87
C GLU A 215 -5.79 14.68 -1.43
N THR A 216 -4.54 15.17 -1.48
CA THR A 216 -3.39 14.36 -1.89
C THR A 216 -3.12 13.21 -0.91
N VAL A 217 -3.14 13.46 0.41
CA VAL A 217 -3.00 12.39 1.40
C VAL A 217 -4.19 11.44 1.36
N ARG A 218 -5.41 11.95 1.22
CA ARG A 218 -6.60 11.10 1.06
C ARG A 218 -6.47 10.12 -0.12
N ARG A 219 -5.95 10.57 -1.28
CA ARG A 219 -5.69 9.71 -2.46
C ARG A 219 -4.59 8.68 -2.22
N ILE A 220 -3.51 9.05 -1.51
CA ILE A 220 -2.41 8.14 -1.15
C ILE A 220 -2.92 6.99 -0.28
N VAL A 221 -3.68 7.33 0.78
CA VAL A 221 -4.25 6.35 1.71
C VAL A 221 -5.23 5.44 0.98
N ALA A 222 -6.10 6.01 0.13
CA ALA A 222 -7.04 5.22 -0.67
C ALA A 222 -6.32 4.21 -1.59
N GLY A 223 -5.26 4.65 -2.28
CA GLY A 223 -4.46 3.77 -3.12
C GLY A 223 -3.74 2.65 -2.35
N PHE A 224 -3.40 2.88 -1.08
CA PHE A 224 -2.77 1.85 -0.24
C PHE A 224 -3.81 0.83 0.20
N VAL A 225 -4.99 1.29 0.65
CA VAL A 225 -6.10 0.44 1.06
C VAL A 225 -6.60 -0.43 -0.10
N GLU A 226 -6.74 0.13 -1.30
CA GLU A 226 -7.13 -0.62 -2.50
C GLU A 226 -6.10 -1.71 -2.86
N ARG A 227 -4.81 -1.44 -2.65
CA ARG A 227 -3.73 -2.40 -2.93
C ARG A 227 -3.72 -3.55 -1.94
N GLU A 228 -3.78 -3.25 -0.64
CA GLU A 228 -3.86 -4.26 0.42
C GLU A 228 -5.14 -5.10 0.29
N GLY A 229 -6.27 -4.46 -0.05
CA GLY A 229 -7.54 -5.15 -0.29
C GLY A 229 -7.50 -6.16 -1.44
N ARG A 230 -6.70 -5.91 -2.48
CA ARG A 230 -6.46 -6.86 -3.58
C ARG A 230 -5.55 -8.02 -3.18
N GLY A 231 -4.64 -7.81 -2.23
CA GLY A 231 -3.74 -8.84 -1.70
C GLY A 231 -4.41 -9.80 -0.69
N GLY A 232 -5.49 -9.37 -0.04
CA GLY A 232 -6.20 -10.12 0.99
C GLY A 232 -7.12 -11.26 0.51
N VAL A 233 -7.28 -11.45 -0.81
CA VAL A 233 -8.20 -12.47 -1.37
C VAL A 233 -7.61 -13.90 -1.30
N LEU A 234 -6.38 -14.08 -0.82
CA LEU A 234 -5.72 -15.39 -0.76
C LEU A 234 -5.88 -16.15 0.57
N TYR A 235 -6.49 -15.56 1.59
CA TYR A 235 -6.85 -16.29 2.82
C TYR A 235 -8.36 -16.55 2.84
N GLY A 236 -8.74 -17.71 2.33
CA GLY A 236 -10.11 -18.22 2.45
C GLY A 236 -10.43 -18.48 3.91
N GLY A 237 -11.25 -17.61 4.51
CA GLY A 237 -11.81 -17.82 5.84
C GLY A 237 -12.12 -16.53 6.59
N GLY A 238 -13.26 -15.91 6.28
CA GLY A 238 -14.19 -15.24 7.24
C GLY A 238 -13.73 -14.11 8.18
N ALA A 239 -12.44 -13.88 8.40
CA ALA A 239 -11.93 -12.82 9.26
C ALA A 239 -10.83 -12.08 8.49
N VAL A 240 -11.13 -10.84 8.10
CA VAL A 240 -10.13 -9.91 7.53
C VAL A 240 -9.17 -9.54 8.67
N CYS A 241 -8.23 -10.43 8.99
CA CYS A 241 -7.09 -10.10 9.84
C CYS A 241 -6.28 -9.06 9.07
N CYS A 242 -6.47 -7.78 9.39
CA CYS A 242 -5.74 -6.71 8.75
C CYS A 242 -4.24 -6.91 8.95
N SER A 243 -3.50 -6.94 7.83
CA SER A 243 -2.05 -7.03 7.80
C SER A 243 -1.42 -6.10 8.85
N ALA A 244 -0.31 -6.52 9.47
CA ALA A 244 0.43 -5.65 10.40
C ALA A 244 0.80 -4.30 9.74
N ALA A 245 0.99 -4.28 8.42
CA ALA A 245 1.17 -3.06 7.65
C ALA A 245 -0.08 -2.17 7.65
N MET A 246 -1.27 -2.74 7.47
CA MET A 246 -2.55 -2.02 7.50
C MET A 246 -2.83 -1.43 8.89
N GLN A 247 -2.55 -2.18 9.96
CA GLN A 247 -2.71 -1.66 11.34
C GLN A 247 -1.75 -0.51 11.63
N LYS A 248 -0.49 -0.61 11.16
CA LYS A 248 0.49 0.47 11.29
C LYS A 248 0.04 1.73 10.53
N VAL A 249 -0.41 1.58 9.28
CA VAL A 249 -0.93 2.69 8.48
C VAL A 249 -2.16 3.32 9.14
N ALA A 250 -3.08 2.52 9.69
CA ALA A 250 -4.23 3.03 10.40
C ALA A 250 -3.82 3.97 11.55
N ARG A 251 -2.87 3.54 12.40
CA ARG A 251 -2.34 4.39 13.49
C ARG A 251 -1.65 5.65 12.98
N THR A 252 -0.85 5.54 11.92
CA THR A 252 -0.17 6.71 11.33
C THR A 252 -1.18 7.71 10.75
N VAL A 253 -2.24 7.23 10.10
CA VAL A 253 -3.32 8.07 9.56
C VAL A 253 -4.13 8.70 10.68
N ASP A 254 -4.50 7.93 11.73
CA ASP A 254 -5.28 8.46 12.86
C ASP A 254 -4.48 9.52 13.63
N ALA A 255 -3.19 9.31 13.86
CA ALA A 255 -2.29 10.31 14.45
C ALA A 255 -2.16 11.54 13.55
N PHE A 256 -2.01 11.36 12.23
CA PHE A 256 -2.00 12.46 11.26
C PHE A 256 -3.31 13.25 11.26
N VAL A 257 -4.46 12.57 11.33
CA VAL A 257 -5.79 13.21 11.43
C VAL A 257 -5.90 14.03 12.72
N GLY A 258 -5.31 13.56 13.82
CA GLY A 258 -5.23 14.31 15.07
C GLY A 258 -4.38 15.58 14.98
N GLU A 259 -3.27 15.56 14.24
CA GLU A 259 -2.42 16.75 14.03
C GLU A 259 -3.15 17.81 13.19
N ILE A 260 -3.73 17.42 12.06
CA ILE A 260 -4.48 18.38 11.19
C ILE A 260 -5.75 18.89 11.86
N ALA A 261 -6.29 18.17 12.86
CA ALA A 261 -7.49 18.57 13.59
C ALA A 261 -7.31 19.86 14.41
N THR A 262 -6.07 20.30 14.61
CA THR A 262 -5.75 21.55 15.29
C THR A 262 -5.96 22.78 14.40
N ASP A 263 -6.04 22.61 13.09
CA ASP A 263 -6.19 23.69 12.12
C ASP A 263 -7.66 24.17 12.03
N GLN A 264 -7.89 25.45 12.34
CA GLN A 264 -9.22 26.07 12.35
C GLN A 264 -9.87 26.14 10.96
N ASP A 265 -9.09 26.07 9.88
CA ASP A 265 -9.60 26.12 8.50
C ASP A 265 -9.98 24.74 7.96
N LEU A 266 -9.75 23.67 8.73
CA LEU A 266 -10.07 22.32 8.31
C LEU A 266 -11.58 22.08 8.40
N GLY A 267 -12.26 22.02 7.26
CA GLY A 267 -13.70 21.70 7.21
C GLY A 267 -14.02 20.24 7.56
N VAL A 268 -15.21 20.04 8.16
CA VAL A 268 -15.71 18.73 8.65
C VAL A 268 -15.68 17.63 7.60
N SER A 269 -16.05 17.95 6.35
CA SER A 269 -16.04 16.98 5.25
C SER A 269 -14.63 16.48 4.90
N LYS A 270 -13.61 17.33 5.02
CA LYS A 270 -12.21 16.95 4.75
C LYS A 270 -11.67 16.08 5.88
N PHE A 271 -11.93 16.47 7.13
CA PHE A 271 -11.59 15.70 8.32
C PHE A 271 -12.19 14.29 8.25
N ALA A 272 -13.52 14.20 8.12
CA ALA A 272 -14.22 12.92 8.07
C ALA A 272 -13.83 12.10 6.82
N GLY A 273 -13.58 12.80 5.71
CA GLY A 273 -13.19 12.20 4.43
C GLY A 273 -11.88 11.42 4.51
N ILE A 274 -10.87 11.88 5.26
CA ILE A 274 -9.63 11.12 5.46
C ILE A 274 -9.83 9.96 6.43
N ALA A 275 -10.44 10.22 7.59
CA ALA A 275 -10.62 9.23 8.65
C ALA A 275 -11.40 8.00 8.14
N ALA A 276 -12.37 8.22 7.25
CA ALA A 276 -13.21 7.19 6.64
C ALA A 276 -12.51 6.36 5.55
N VAL A 277 -11.36 6.78 5.01
CA VAL A 277 -10.66 6.00 3.97
C VAL A 277 -10.14 4.67 4.53
N VAL A 278 -9.70 4.67 5.78
CA VAL A 278 -9.16 3.48 6.44
C VAL A 278 -10.31 2.60 6.94
N PRO A 279 -10.38 1.32 6.53
CA PRO A 279 -11.46 0.41 6.93
C PRO A 279 -11.54 0.24 8.45
N LYS A 280 -12.76 0.09 8.99
CA LYS A 280 -12.96 -0.16 10.43
C LYS A 280 -12.22 -1.41 10.91
N SER A 281 -12.14 -2.46 10.09
CA SER A 281 -11.40 -3.70 10.43
C SER A 281 -9.90 -3.49 10.64
N ALA A 282 -9.31 -2.42 10.08
CA ALA A 282 -7.89 -2.10 10.23
C ALA A 282 -7.52 -1.68 11.65
N ARG A 283 -8.50 -1.21 12.43
CA ARG A 283 -8.32 -0.74 13.80
C ARG A 283 -8.66 -1.86 14.75
N ARG A 284 -7.89 -2.00 15.83
CA ARG A 284 -8.24 -2.89 16.95
C ARG A 284 -9.20 -2.16 17.91
N PHE A 285 -8.84 -0.92 18.24
CA PHE A 285 -9.63 0.03 19.00
C PHE A 285 -9.65 1.36 18.26
N ASP A 286 -10.70 2.15 18.44
CA ASP A 286 -10.87 3.47 17.80
C ASP A 286 -10.37 4.63 18.68
N ASP A 287 -9.50 4.35 19.65
CA ASP A 287 -9.01 5.34 20.63
C ASP A 287 -8.25 6.50 19.97
N ASP A 288 -7.39 6.21 19.00
CA ASP A 288 -6.63 7.23 18.26
C ASP A 288 -7.57 8.14 17.45
N LEU A 289 -8.63 7.57 16.87
CA LEU A 289 -9.68 8.34 16.21
C LEU A 289 -10.47 9.19 17.20
N TYR A 290 -10.79 8.66 18.38
CA TYR A 290 -11.47 9.43 19.42
C TYR A 290 -10.63 10.62 19.87
N CYS A 291 -9.33 10.43 20.08
CA CYS A 291 -8.39 11.52 20.38
C CYS A 291 -8.42 12.58 19.28
N ALA A 292 -8.36 12.18 18.01
CA ALA A 292 -8.43 13.11 16.88
C ALA A 292 -9.78 13.87 16.82
N VAL A 293 -10.90 13.19 17.09
CA VAL A 293 -12.23 13.80 17.17
C VAL A 293 -12.32 14.80 18.33
N ASP A 294 -11.83 14.45 19.52
CA ASP A 294 -11.84 15.37 20.66
C ASP A 294 -10.99 16.62 20.42
N ILE A 295 -9.81 16.46 19.80
CA ILE A 295 -8.96 17.58 19.37
C ILE A 295 -9.71 18.47 18.37
N TYR A 296 -10.38 17.88 17.37
CA TYR A 296 -11.16 18.63 16.38
C TYR A 296 -12.30 19.42 17.03
N LEU A 297 -13.11 18.76 17.87
CA LEU A 297 -14.20 19.43 18.60
C LEU A 297 -13.70 20.52 19.56
N LYS A 298 -12.47 20.40 20.06
CA LYS A 298 -11.82 21.43 20.87
C LYS A 298 -11.39 22.64 20.03
N ALA A 299 -10.86 22.41 18.83
CA ALA A 299 -10.40 23.45 17.92
C ALA A 299 -11.55 24.18 17.22
N HIS A 300 -12.71 23.51 17.04
CA HIS A 300 -13.88 24.05 16.35
C HIS A 300 -15.13 24.13 17.27
N PRO A 301 -15.19 25.10 18.20
CA PRO A 301 -16.33 25.26 19.10
C PRO A 301 -17.61 25.75 18.39
N GLU A 302 -17.49 26.28 17.16
CA GLU A 302 -18.61 26.86 16.39
C GLU A 302 -19.47 25.82 15.65
N LEU A 303 -19.10 24.54 15.70
CA LEU A 303 -19.82 23.48 14.99
C LEU A 303 -21.24 23.30 15.52
N ASP A 304 -22.17 23.06 14.60
CA ASP A 304 -23.56 22.76 14.96
C ASP A 304 -23.71 21.29 15.41
N GLU A 305 -24.93 20.87 15.79
CA GLU A 305 -25.17 19.49 16.26
C GLU A 305 -24.96 18.44 15.16
N ILE A 306 -25.37 18.75 13.93
CA ILE A 306 -25.22 17.86 12.75
C ILE A 306 -23.73 17.75 12.38
N GLU A 307 -23.04 18.87 12.44
CA GLU A 307 -21.61 19.13 12.48
C GLU A 307 -20.86 18.08 13.28
N ARG A 308 -21.16 18.11 14.58
CA ARG A 308 -20.56 17.24 15.60
C ARG A 308 -20.90 15.78 15.39
N GLU A 309 -22.15 15.45 15.02
CA GLU A 309 -22.53 14.08 14.69
C GLU A 309 -21.73 13.53 13.51
N LYS A 310 -21.56 14.32 12.45
CA LYS A 310 -20.80 13.92 11.26
C LYS A 310 -19.32 13.69 11.59
N VAL A 311 -18.69 14.58 12.37
CA VAL A 311 -17.31 14.38 12.84
C VAL A 311 -17.20 13.08 13.63
N CYS A 312 -18.13 12.83 14.55
CA CYS A 312 -18.04 11.67 15.41
C CYS A 312 -18.45 10.35 14.73
N SER A 313 -19.13 10.40 13.58
CA SER A 313 -19.53 9.20 12.81
C SER A 313 -18.35 8.34 12.31
N VAL A 314 -17.13 8.91 12.30
CA VAL A 314 -15.92 8.23 11.85
C VAL A 314 -15.43 7.15 12.82
N MET A 315 -15.78 7.26 14.11
CA MET A 315 -15.43 6.29 15.14
C MET A 315 -16.64 5.44 15.54
N ASP A 316 -16.38 4.23 16.02
CA ASP A 316 -17.39 3.39 16.68
C ASP A 316 -17.23 3.47 18.20
N PRO A 317 -18.17 4.09 18.95
CA PRO A 317 -18.09 4.22 20.40
C PRO A 317 -18.01 2.88 21.14
N LEU A 318 -18.50 1.79 20.54
CA LEU A 318 -18.46 0.45 21.13
C LEU A 318 -17.06 -0.20 21.01
N ARG A 319 -16.21 0.33 20.12
CA ARG A 319 -14.85 -0.14 19.86
C ARG A 319 -13.78 0.69 20.56
N LEU A 320 -14.18 1.59 21.44
CA LEU A 320 -13.30 2.34 22.32
C LEU A 320 -12.85 1.47 23.50
N SER A 321 -11.63 1.67 23.97
CA SER A 321 -11.15 1.09 25.22
C SER A 321 -11.91 1.64 26.43
N TYR A 322 -11.79 0.96 27.58
CA TYR A 322 -12.43 1.40 28.82
C TYR A 322 -12.02 2.83 29.22
N GLU A 323 -10.73 3.15 29.12
CA GLU A 323 -10.20 4.48 29.45
C GLU A 323 -10.75 5.55 28.49
N ALA A 324 -10.77 5.26 27.18
CA ALA A 324 -11.33 6.17 26.18
C ALA A 324 -12.84 6.39 26.37
N ARG A 325 -13.61 5.34 26.70
CA ARG A 325 -15.04 5.47 27.02
C ARG A 325 -15.30 6.30 28.27
N LEU A 326 -14.48 6.13 29.31
CA LEU A 326 -14.58 6.94 30.52
C LEU A 326 -14.37 8.43 30.18
N HIS A 327 -13.35 8.76 29.40
CA HIS A 327 -13.11 10.12 28.93
C HIS A 327 -14.27 10.64 28.08
N ALA A 328 -14.77 9.82 27.14
CA ALA A 328 -15.91 10.16 26.29
C ALA A 328 -17.19 10.42 27.10
N SER A 329 -17.43 9.66 28.18
CA SER A 329 -18.60 9.84 29.04
C SER A 329 -18.63 11.17 29.79
N GLN A 330 -17.46 11.78 30.01
CA GLN A 330 -17.30 13.06 30.69
C GLN A 330 -17.20 14.24 29.71
N ASN A 331 -17.09 13.95 28.40
CA ASN A 331 -16.87 14.95 27.39
C ASN A 331 -18.19 15.62 26.95
N LYS A 332 -18.39 16.86 27.39
CA LYS A 332 -19.59 17.67 27.08
C LYS A 332 -19.70 18.08 25.61
N ARG A 333 -18.64 17.92 24.82
CA ARG A 333 -18.62 18.31 23.39
C ARG A 333 -19.22 17.24 22.49
N LEU A 334 -19.31 16.00 22.95
CA LEU A 334 -19.84 14.89 22.17
C LEU A 334 -21.37 14.92 22.12
N PRO A 335 -21.97 14.48 21.00
CA PRO A 335 -23.40 14.22 20.92
C PRO A 335 -23.88 13.21 21.98
N LEU A 336 -25.09 13.41 22.50
CA LEU A 336 -25.67 12.58 23.57
C LEU A 336 -25.71 11.08 23.22
N GLN A 337 -25.99 10.76 21.95
CA GLN A 337 -26.05 9.37 21.49
C GLN A 337 -24.71 8.63 21.66
N ILE A 338 -23.60 9.32 21.48
CA ILE A 338 -22.25 8.75 21.57
C ILE A 338 -21.86 8.55 23.02
N MET A 339 -22.14 9.54 23.87
CA MET A 339 -21.97 9.45 25.31
C MET A 339 -22.79 8.29 25.90
N LEU A 340 -24.02 8.10 25.41
CA LEU A 340 -24.88 6.99 25.82
C LEU A 340 -24.30 5.64 25.39
N HIS A 341 -23.83 5.49 24.15
CA HIS A 341 -23.19 4.25 23.70
C HIS A 341 -21.92 3.92 24.51
N ALA A 342 -21.12 4.94 24.85
CA ALA A 342 -19.94 4.76 25.71
C ALA A 342 -20.31 4.26 27.12
N LEU A 343 -21.36 4.80 27.73
CA LEU A 343 -21.85 4.38 29.04
C LEU A 343 -22.58 3.02 29.03
N TYR A 344 -23.33 2.73 27.96
CA TYR A 344 -24.16 1.54 27.86
C TYR A 344 -23.36 0.26 27.64
N TYR A 345 -22.20 0.34 26.97
CA TYR A 345 -21.30 -0.80 26.80
C TYR A 345 -20.89 -1.41 28.15
N ASP A 346 -20.57 -0.58 29.15
CA ASP A 346 -20.17 -1.06 30.46
C ASP A 346 -21.37 -1.71 31.21
N GLN A 347 -22.59 -1.20 31.02
CA GLN A 347 -23.81 -1.82 31.57
C GLN A 347 -24.15 -3.17 30.91
N LEU A 348 -23.92 -3.30 29.60
CA LEU A 348 -24.08 -4.56 28.87
C LEU A 348 -23.07 -5.61 29.36
N ASN A 349 -21.80 -5.24 29.52
CA ASN A 349 -20.79 -6.15 30.06
C ASN A 349 -21.06 -6.57 31.51
N LEU A 350 -21.60 -5.68 32.36
CA LEU A 350 -22.02 -6.04 33.72
C LEU A 350 -23.21 -7.01 33.73
N ARG A 351 -24.15 -6.89 32.78
CA ARG A 351 -25.26 -7.86 32.62
C ARG A 351 -24.80 -9.20 32.05
N ILE A 352 -23.83 -9.21 31.15
CA ILE A 352 -23.24 -10.44 30.59
C ILE A 352 -22.31 -11.11 31.61
N GLY A 353 -21.62 -10.33 32.43
CA GLY A 353 -20.71 -10.77 33.50
C GLY A 353 -21.39 -11.24 34.79
N GLY A 354 -22.73 -11.25 34.86
CA GLY A 354 -23.49 -11.75 36.01
C GLY A 354 -23.49 -13.28 36.18
N GLY A 355 -22.81 -14.03 35.29
CA GLY A 355 -22.76 -15.48 35.32
C GLY A 355 -21.37 -16.02 34.93
N GLY A 356 -20.39 -15.86 35.81
CA GLY A 356 -19.10 -16.55 35.72
C GLY A 356 -17.93 -15.63 35.39
N ALA A 357 -17.00 -15.52 36.34
CA ALA A 357 -15.75 -14.80 36.19
C ALA A 357 -14.89 -15.40 35.05
N ALA A 358 -14.99 -14.83 33.85
CA ALA A 358 -13.93 -14.90 32.87
C ALA A 358 -12.93 -13.79 33.21
N LYS A 359 -11.72 -14.20 33.61
CA LYS A 359 -10.53 -13.32 33.58
C LYS A 359 -10.50 -12.57 32.24
N ALA A 360 -10.01 -11.33 32.27
CA ALA A 360 -9.67 -10.58 31.07
C ALA A 360 -8.99 -11.51 30.04
N PRO A 361 -9.37 -11.45 28.74
CA PRO A 361 -8.82 -12.33 27.74
C PRO A 361 -7.31 -12.09 27.66
N ASP A 362 -6.53 -13.07 28.09
CA ASP A 362 -5.09 -13.06 27.93
C ASP A 362 -4.84 -13.30 26.43
N PRO A 363 -4.40 -12.31 25.64
CA PRO A 363 -4.28 -12.43 24.19
C PRO A 363 -3.31 -13.55 23.77
N ALA A 364 -2.40 -13.96 24.67
CA ALA A 364 -1.52 -15.09 24.46
C ALA A 364 -2.24 -16.45 24.63
N ALA A 365 -3.28 -16.53 25.47
CA ALA A 365 -4.09 -17.74 25.64
C ALA A 365 -5.05 -17.92 24.47
N ASP A 366 -5.70 -16.84 24.01
CA ASP A 366 -6.59 -16.88 22.84
C ASP A 366 -5.81 -17.23 21.56
N MET A 367 -4.60 -16.66 21.38
CA MET A 367 -3.74 -17.02 20.24
C MET A 367 -3.28 -18.48 20.31
N ARG A 368 -2.96 -19.02 21.49
CA ARG A 368 -2.63 -20.45 21.65
C ARG A 368 -3.82 -21.36 21.36
N ASN A 369 -5.01 -21.00 21.82
CA ASN A 369 -6.23 -21.76 21.57
C ASN A 369 -6.60 -21.73 20.08
N GLN A 370 -6.43 -20.60 19.42
CA GLN A 370 -6.65 -20.46 17.98
C GLN A 370 -5.63 -21.27 17.17
N ILE A 371 -4.34 -21.25 17.54
CA ILE A 371 -3.30 -22.07 16.89
C ILE A 371 -3.58 -23.56 17.09
N MET A 372 -4.09 -23.98 18.25
CA MET A 372 -4.48 -25.36 18.51
C MET A 372 -5.67 -25.77 17.63
N ALA A 373 -6.70 -24.92 17.53
CA ALA A 373 -7.85 -25.17 16.67
C ALA A 373 -7.47 -25.21 15.18
N ASP A 374 -6.60 -24.29 14.73
CA ASP A 374 -6.11 -24.27 13.35
C ASP A 374 -5.25 -25.51 13.04
N SER A 375 -4.45 -25.99 14.01
CA SER A 375 -3.67 -27.23 13.88
C SER A 375 -4.56 -28.47 13.76
N GLU A 376 -5.67 -28.52 14.50
CA GLU A 376 -6.67 -29.58 14.40
C GLU A 376 -7.39 -29.56 13.04
N LEU A 377 -7.78 -28.36 12.56
CA LEU A 377 -8.40 -28.20 11.25
C LEU A 377 -7.46 -28.52 10.09
N ILE A 378 -6.16 -28.24 10.22
CA ILE A 378 -5.15 -28.62 9.21
C ILE A 378 -5.04 -30.14 9.12
N LYS A 379 -4.97 -30.84 10.26
CA LYS A 379 -4.94 -32.30 10.31
C LYS A 379 -6.21 -32.92 9.73
N GLU A 380 -7.37 -32.34 10.02
CA GLU A 380 -8.65 -32.79 9.46
C GLU A 380 -8.69 -32.57 7.93
N ASN A 381 -8.22 -31.41 7.45
CA ASN A 381 -8.13 -31.15 6.02
C ASN A 381 -7.15 -32.09 5.30
N GLU A 382 -6.03 -32.44 5.90
CA GLU A 382 -5.11 -33.44 5.36
C GLU A 382 -5.75 -34.84 5.34
N ALA A 383 -6.48 -35.22 6.39
CA ALA A 383 -7.22 -36.46 6.43
C ALA A 383 -8.29 -36.53 5.32
N LEU A 384 -9.09 -35.46 5.16
CA LEU A 384 -10.09 -35.35 4.10
C LEU A 384 -9.47 -35.37 2.70
N ARG A 385 -8.31 -34.74 2.50
CA ARG A 385 -7.56 -34.82 1.25
C ARG A 385 -7.09 -36.24 0.96
N SER A 386 -6.59 -36.96 1.97
CA SER A 386 -6.17 -38.35 1.82
C SER A 386 -7.35 -39.27 1.45
N GLU A 387 -8.53 -39.00 2.02
CA GLU A 387 -9.75 -39.76 1.76
C GLU A 387 -10.32 -39.45 0.37
N LEU A 388 -10.27 -38.19 -0.07
CA LEU A 388 -10.61 -37.80 -1.45
C LEU A 388 -9.68 -38.43 -2.48
N VAL A 389 -8.39 -38.56 -2.20
CA VAL A 389 -7.45 -39.26 -3.09
C VAL A 389 -7.80 -40.75 -3.16
N ARG A 390 -8.16 -41.36 -2.03
CA ARG A 390 -8.61 -42.77 -1.98
C ARG A 390 -9.92 -42.97 -2.76
N MET A 391 -10.89 -42.06 -2.61
CA MET A 391 -12.13 -42.07 -3.38
C MET A 391 -11.86 -41.87 -4.88
N LYS A 392 -10.95 -40.97 -5.26
CA LYS A 392 -10.56 -40.78 -6.66
C LYS A 392 -9.89 -42.01 -7.26
N MET A 393 -9.02 -42.71 -6.53
CA MET A 393 -8.46 -43.99 -6.97
C MET A 393 -9.56 -45.03 -7.17
N TYR A 394 -10.47 -45.18 -6.20
CA TYR A 394 -11.57 -46.14 -6.29
C TYR A 394 -12.52 -45.84 -7.45
N VAL A 395 -12.86 -44.57 -7.68
CA VAL A 395 -13.65 -44.13 -8.84
C VAL A 395 -12.89 -44.39 -10.13
N SER A 396 -11.58 -44.17 -10.17
CA SER A 396 -10.75 -44.48 -11.34
C SER A 396 -10.71 -45.98 -11.63
N ASP A 397 -10.63 -46.83 -10.59
CA ASP A 397 -10.69 -48.28 -10.72
C ASP A 397 -12.07 -48.77 -11.19
N ILE A 398 -13.16 -48.13 -10.75
CA ILE A 398 -14.51 -48.40 -11.27
C ILE A 398 -14.60 -48.03 -12.75
N HIS A 399 -14.10 -46.87 -13.16
CA HIS A 399 -14.10 -46.46 -14.58
C HIS A 399 -13.18 -47.35 -15.42
N ARG A 400 -12.06 -47.83 -14.86
CA ARG A 400 -11.14 -48.78 -15.52
C ARG A 400 -11.76 -50.18 -15.63
N SER A 401 -12.55 -50.60 -14.65
CA SER A 401 -13.33 -51.84 -14.65
C SER A 401 -14.49 -51.78 -15.66
N GLN A 402 -15.17 -50.64 -15.80
CA GLN A 402 -16.20 -50.44 -16.83
C GLN A 402 -15.65 -50.33 -18.25
N GLY A 403 -14.35 -50.06 -18.43
CA GLY A 403 -13.67 -50.01 -19.72
C GLY A 403 -13.29 -51.37 -20.32
N SER A 404 -13.58 -52.50 -19.66
CA SER A 404 -13.29 -53.83 -20.18
C SER A 404 -14.32 -54.86 -19.72
N SER A 405 -15.46 -54.94 -20.40
CA SER A 405 -16.24 -56.19 -20.42
C SER A 405 -17.09 -56.34 -21.68
N THR A 406 -16.51 -56.96 -22.69
CA THR A 406 -17.24 -57.84 -23.61
C THR A 406 -17.37 -59.23 -22.97
N CYS A 407 -18.63 -59.62 -22.74
CA CYS A 407 -19.23 -60.97 -22.64
C CYS A 407 -18.82 -62.05 -21.60
N LYS A 408 -19.89 -62.48 -20.89
CA LYS A 408 -20.28 -63.83 -20.39
C LYS A 408 -19.73 -64.37 -19.05
N GLY A 409 -20.66 -64.65 -18.12
CA GLY A 409 -20.56 -65.80 -17.18
C GLY A 409 -21.00 -65.56 -15.72
N GLY A 410 -22.26 -65.89 -15.41
CA GLY A 410 -22.79 -66.48 -14.15
C GLY A 410 -22.26 -66.15 -12.74
N GLY A 411 -23.00 -65.30 -12.01
CA GLY A 411 -23.32 -65.36 -10.55
C GLY A 411 -22.20 -65.17 -9.49
N PRO A 412 -22.51 -65.03 -8.17
CA PRO A 412 -23.73 -64.56 -7.51
C PRO A 412 -23.55 -63.20 -6.75
N LYS A 413 -24.65 -62.71 -6.19
CA LYS A 413 -24.91 -61.38 -5.60
C LYS A 413 -23.89 -60.93 -4.52
N LYS A 414 -23.41 -59.68 -4.59
CA LYS A 414 -22.68 -58.98 -3.51
C LYS A 414 -23.57 -57.89 -2.85
N PRO A 415 -23.42 -57.63 -1.54
CA PRO A 415 -24.39 -56.87 -0.76
C PRO A 415 -24.28 -55.35 -0.97
N THR A 416 -25.44 -54.68 -0.92
CA THR A 416 -25.63 -53.24 -1.06
C THR A 416 -25.05 -52.46 0.12
N PHE A 417 -24.01 -51.66 -0.14
CA PHE A 417 -23.29 -50.81 0.83
C PHE A 417 -24.02 -49.51 1.25
N PHE A 418 -25.32 -49.36 0.94
CA PHE A 418 -26.07 -48.14 1.24
C PHE A 418 -26.57 -48.01 2.70
N SER A 419 -26.24 -48.94 3.60
CA SER A 419 -26.72 -48.89 5.00
C SER A 419 -25.85 -48.09 5.98
N SER A 420 -24.65 -47.64 5.60
CA SER A 420 -23.72 -47.00 6.56
C SER A 420 -23.65 -45.47 6.48
N VAL A 421 -24.28 -44.83 5.51
CA VAL A 421 -24.33 -43.35 5.42
C VAL A 421 -25.51 -42.72 6.16
N SER A 422 -26.47 -43.52 6.65
CA SER A 422 -27.64 -43.02 7.38
C SER A 422 -27.40 -42.75 8.87
N LYS A 423 -26.25 -43.13 9.45
CA LYS A 423 -25.97 -42.96 10.89
C LYS A 423 -25.12 -41.75 11.25
N THR A 424 -24.44 -41.13 10.27
CA THR A 424 -23.61 -39.94 10.49
C THR A 424 -24.32 -38.63 10.12
N LEU A 425 -25.29 -38.66 9.21
CA LEU A 425 -26.07 -37.47 8.84
C LEU A 425 -27.20 -37.12 9.83
N GLY A 426 -27.59 -38.03 10.73
CA GLY A 426 -28.58 -37.75 11.77
C GLY A 426 -28.07 -36.91 12.94
N LYS A 427 -26.75 -36.65 13.04
CA LYS A 427 -26.14 -35.87 14.13
C LYS A 427 -25.88 -34.41 13.77
N LEU A 428 -26.21 -33.97 12.55
CA LEU A 428 -26.07 -32.59 12.08
C LEU A 428 -27.44 -31.88 12.04
N ASN A 429 -28.16 -31.87 13.15
CA ASN A 429 -29.35 -31.04 13.29
C ASN A 429 -29.20 -30.12 14.52
N PRO A 430 -28.85 -28.83 14.36
CA PRO A 430 -28.61 -27.92 15.47
C PRO A 430 -29.89 -27.47 16.21
N PHE A 431 -31.06 -28.01 15.86
CA PHE A 431 -32.35 -27.72 16.52
C PHE A 431 -32.96 -28.90 17.29
N ALA A 432 -32.27 -30.04 17.41
CA ALA A 432 -32.76 -31.17 18.20
C ALA A 432 -32.52 -30.94 19.70
N ARG A 433 -33.51 -30.36 20.39
CA ARG A 433 -33.57 -30.42 21.86
C ARG A 433 -33.75 -31.88 22.33
N PRO A 434 -33.22 -32.26 23.50
CA PRO A 434 -33.35 -33.62 24.00
C PRO A 434 -34.80 -33.87 24.45
N GLY A 435 -35.54 -34.64 23.66
CA GLY A 435 -36.91 -35.06 23.96
C GLY A 435 -37.83 -34.98 22.75
N SER A 436 -37.68 -35.88 21.77
CA SER A 436 -38.74 -36.12 20.79
C SER A 436 -38.75 -37.57 20.33
N LYS A 437 -39.97 -38.07 20.16
CA LYS A 437 -40.40 -39.47 20.07
C LYS A 437 -40.26 -39.97 18.62
N ASP A 438 -39.81 -41.22 18.46
CA ASP A 438 -39.63 -41.91 17.18
C ASP A 438 -40.87 -41.82 16.28
N THR A 439 -40.68 -41.38 15.02
CA THR A 439 -41.70 -41.36 13.96
C THR A 439 -41.19 -42.14 12.75
N SER A 440 -40.89 -43.42 12.94
CA SER A 440 -40.44 -44.33 11.88
C SER A 440 -41.56 -45.04 11.13
N ASN A 441 -42.83 -44.70 11.35
CA ASN A 441 -43.97 -45.35 10.72
C ASN A 441 -45.00 -44.36 10.19
N LEU A 442 -44.73 -43.71 9.05
CA LEU A 442 -45.79 -43.22 8.17
C LEU A 442 -45.42 -43.48 6.71
N HIS A 443 -46.29 -44.25 6.06
CA HIS A 443 -46.21 -44.73 4.69
C HIS A 443 -46.54 -43.60 3.70
N ASP A 444 -45.92 -43.68 2.54
CA ASP A 444 -45.98 -42.75 1.41
C ASP A 444 -47.37 -42.75 0.75
N GLY A 445 -47.82 -41.57 0.35
CA GLY A 445 -49.16 -41.33 -0.21
C GLY A 445 -49.21 -40.01 -0.96
N VAL A 446 -48.70 -40.04 -2.20
CA VAL A 446 -48.69 -38.96 -3.17
C VAL A 446 -50.12 -38.52 -3.51
N GLU A 447 -50.40 -37.20 -3.50
CA GLU A 447 -51.25 -36.61 -4.53
C GLU A 447 -50.92 -35.12 -4.78
N VAL A 448 -50.67 -34.83 -6.05
CA VAL A 448 -50.35 -33.52 -6.62
C VAL A 448 -51.65 -32.79 -6.96
N ALA A 449 -51.86 -31.59 -6.42
CA ALA A 449 -52.86 -30.65 -6.93
C ALA A 449 -52.34 -29.20 -6.95
N LYS A 450 -52.50 -28.57 -8.13
CA LYS A 450 -52.03 -27.24 -8.54
C LYS A 450 -52.72 -26.06 -7.82
N PRO A 451 -52.17 -24.83 -7.92
CA PRO A 451 -52.49 -23.72 -7.01
C PRO A 451 -53.73 -22.92 -7.43
N ARG A 452 -54.50 -22.42 -6.46
CA ARG A 452 -55.60 -21.46 -6.67
C ARG A 452 -55.22 -20.06 -6.18
N ARG A 453 -55.17 -19.12 -7.13
CA ARG A 453 -55.20 -17.66 -6.94
C ARG A 453 -56.47 -17.20 -6.22
N ARG A 454 -56.35 -16.23 -5.28
CA ARG A 454 -57.27 -15.07 -5.04
C ARG A 454 -56.44 -13.98 -4.34
N ARG A 455 -56.03 -12.89 -5.01
CA ARG A 455 -56.66 -11.55 -5.14
C ARG A 455 -57.22 -10.94 -3.83
N PHE A 456 -56.59 -9.81 -3.49
CA PHE A 456 -56.98 -8.62 -2.71
C PHE A 456 -58.45 -8.48 -2.28
N SER A 457 -58.67 -7.99 -1.05
CA SER A 457 -59.20 -6.64 -0.77
C SER A 457 -59.20 -6.29 0.73
N LEU A 458 -58.80 -5.04 0.97
CA LEU A 458 -59.03 -4.10 2.07
C LEU A 458 -60.01 -4.47 3.20
N SER A 459 -59.56 -4.25 4.44
CA SER A 459 -60.14 -3.32 5.43
C SER A 459 -59.01 -2.70 6.25
#